data_AF-A0A6M0ARI8-F1
#
_entry.id   AF-A0A6M0ARI8-F1
#
_cell.length_a   1.000
_cell.length_b   1.000
_cell.length_c   1.000
_cell.angle_alpha   90.00
_cell.angle_beta   90.00
_cell.angle_gamma   90.00
#
_symmetry.space_group_name_H-M   'P 1'
#
loop_
_entity.id
_entity.type
_entity.pdbx_description
1 polymer ?
#
loop_
_entity_poly.entity_id
_entity_poly.type
_entity_poly.pdbx_seq_one_letter_code
_entity_poly.pdbx_strand_id
1 'polypeptide(L)' 'WVAKNYSDRLKVIKMEVDQHQDAVAKCKVEGVPALRLFKNGELAKSHEGAITKAQLKTMLDENLN' A
#
# COMPACT_ATOMS: atom_id res chain seq x y z
N TRP A 1 6.08 5.14 -10.66
CA TRP A 1 6.72 6.35 -10.09
C TRP A 1 7.16 6.11 -8.64
N VAL A 2 6.25 5.75 -7.73
CA VAL A 2 6.57 5.50 -6.30
C VAL A 2 7.75 4.54 -6.13
N ALA A 3 7.67 3.34 -6.73
CA ALA A 3 8.74 2.33 -6.66
C ALA A 3 10.12 2.84 -7.09
N LYS A 4 10.19 3.83 -8.00
CA LYS A 4 11.44 4.45 -8.46
C LYS A 4 11.94 5.55 -7.52
N ASN A 5 11.04 6.34 -6.93
CA ASN A 5 11.40 7.55 -6.17
C ASN A 5 11.62 7.27 -4.68
N TYR A 6 11.11 6.14 -4.19
CA TYR A 6 11.23 5.73 -2.79
C TYR A 6 12.00 4.40 -2.65
N SER A 7 12.74 3.98 -3.67
CA SER A 7 13.37 2.64 -3.72
C SER A 7 14.36 2.34 -2.59
N ASP A 8 14.94 3.39 -2.01
CA ASP A 8 15.85 3.36 -0.86
C ASP A 8 15.15 3.06 0.47
N ARG A 9 13.85 3.37 0.57
CA ARG A 9 13.07 3.32 1.82
C ARG A 9 11.74 2.57 1.73
N LEU A 10 11.33 2.14 0.54
CA LEU A 10 10.05 1.48 0.29
C LEU A 10 10.17 0.44 -0.82
N LYS A 11 9.75 -0.78 -0.49
CA LYS A 11 9.49 -1.84 -1.47
C LYS A 11 8.02 -1.78 -1.89
N VAL A 12 7.77 -1.72 -3.20
CA VAL A 12 6.41 -1.71 -3.75
C VAL A 12 6.12 -3.08 -4.38
N ILE A 13 4.98 -3.66 -4.02
CA ILE A 13 4.49 -4.92 -4.57
C ILE A 13 3.07 -4.73 -5.09
N LYS A 14 2.70 -5.50 -6.12
CA LYS A 14 1.32 -5.63 -6.61
C LYS A 14 0.84 -7.03 -6.27
N MET A 15 -0.41 -7.14 -5.84
CA MET A 15 -1.07 -8.41 -5.54
C MET A 15 -2.40 -8.47 -6.27
N GLU A 16 -2.67 -9.58 -6.96
CA GLU A 16 -3.98 -9.85 -7.56
C GLU A 16 -4.89 -10.49 -6.52
N VAL A 17 -6.06 -9.91 -6.27
CA VAL A 17 -6.93 -10.31 -5.15
C VAL A 17 -7.76 -11.55 -5.45
N ASP A 18 -8.19 -11.73 -6.70
CA ASP A 18 -9.16 -12.78 -7.09
C ASP A 18 -8.64 -14.19 -6.75
N GLN A 19 -7.34 -14.41 -6.94
CA GLN A 19 -6.68 -15.70 -6.75
C GLN A 19 -6.07 -15.88 -5.34
N HIS A 20 -6.08 -14.86 -4.49
CA HIS A 20 -5.33 -14.85 -3.21
C HIS A 20 -6.22 -14.43 -2.03
N GLN A 21 -7.30 -15.18 -1.79
CA GLN A 21 -8.29 -14.89 -0.74
C GLN A 21 -7.69 -14.86 0.68
N ASP A 22 -6.68 -15.69 0.95
CA ASP A 22 -6.00 -15.70 2.25
C ASP A 22 -5.21 -14.40 2.47
N ALA A 23 -4.57 -13.88 1.43
CA ALA A 23 -3.83 -12.63 1.47
C ALA A 23 -4.78 -11.44 1.58
N VAL A 24 -5.93 -11.46 0.89
CA VAL A 24 -7.02 -10.47 1.02
C VAL A 24 -7.46 -10.37 2.49
N ALA A 25 -7.72 -11.51 3.14
CA ALA A 25 -8.10 -11.54 4.55
C ALA A 25 -6.97 -11.04 5.48
N LYS A 26 -5.73 -11.51 5.29
CA LYS A 26 -4.56 -11.09 6.10
C LYS A 26 -4.27 -9.59 5.98
N CYS A 27 -4.40 -9.04 4.77
CA CYS A 27 -4.18 -7.62 4.48
C CYS A 27 -5.42 -6.76 4.73
N LYS A 28 -6.53 -7.36 5.20
CA LYS A 28 -7.81 -6.69 5.50
C LYS A 28 -8.29 -5.85 4.31
N VAL A 29 -8.33 -6.43 3.11
CA VAL A 29 -8.79 -5.75 1.89
C VAL A 29 -10.31 -5.93 1.77
N GLU A 30 -11.05 -4.81 1.77
CA GLU A 30 -12.51 -4.79 1.72
C GLU A 30 -13.03 -4.30 0.36
N GLY A 31 -12.24 -3.48 -0.35
CA GLY A 31 -12.55 -3.00 -1.69
C GLY A 31 -11.29 -2.80 -2.53
N VAL A 32 -11.43 -2.79 -3.86
CA VAL A 32 -10.31 -2.56 -4.79
C VAL A 32 -10.54 -1.31 -5.64
N PRO A 33 -9.49 -0.55 -6.00
CA PRO A 33 -8.09 -0.76 -5.64
C PRO A 33 -7.81 -0.47 -4.15
N ALA A 34 -6.86 -1.20 -3.56
CA ALA A 34 -6.47 -1.06 -2.16
C ALA A 34 -4.96 -0.80 -2.04
N LEU A 35 -4.58 0.11 -1.15
CA LEU A 35 -3.20 0.34 -0.77
C LEU A 35 -3.00 -0.06 0.70
N ARG A 36 -1.91 -0.78 0.96
CA ARG A 36 -1.50 -1.22 2.29
C ARG A 36 -0.02 -0.90 2.47
N LEU A 37 0.29 -0.08 3.47
CA LEU A 37 1.65 0.24 3.86
C LEU A 37 1.99 -0.54 5.12
N PHE A 38 3.03 -1.37 5.02
CA PHE A 38 3.55 -2.14 6.14
C PHE A 38 4.86 -1.54 6.65
N LYS A 39 5.04 -1.48 7.98
CA LYS A 39 6.28 -1.08 8.65
C LYS A 39 6.55 -2.12 9.74
N ASN A 40 7.73 -2.73 9.73
CA ASN A 40 8.12 -3.78 10.69
C ASN A 40 7.14 -4.97 10.78
N GLY A 41 6.52 -5.34 9.66
CA GLY A 41 5.54 -6.44 9.61
C GLY A 41 4.12 -6.05 10.04
N GLU A 42 3.92 -4.83 10.52
CA GLU A 42 2.61 -4.31 10.94
C GLU A 42 2.01 -3.38 9.90
N LEU A 43 0.68 -3.35 9.83
CA LEU A 43 -0.06 -2.46 8.92
C LEU A 43 -0.03 -1.03 9.46
N ALA A 44 0.84 -0.19 8.90
CA ALA A 44 1.02 1.20 9.30
C ALA A 44 -0.06 2.13 8.72
N LYS A 45 -0.49 1.88 7.48
CA LYS A 45 -1.54 2.69 6.82
C LYS A 45 -2.33 1.86 5.82
N SER A 46 -3.63 2.12 5.73
CA SER A 46 -4.54 1.58 4.73
C SER A 46 -5.24 2.70 3.97
N HIS A 47 -5.53 2.45 2.69
CA HIS A 47 -6.38 3.29 1.88
C HIS A 47 -7.18 2.43 0.90
N GLU A 48 -8.50 2.62 0.85
CA GLU A 48 -9.40 1.97 -0.10
C GLU A 48 -9.84 2.94 -1.18
N GLY A 49 -9.88 2.48 -2.42
CA GLY A 49 -10.27 3.27 -3.57
C GLY A 49 -9.10 3.98 -4.26
N ALA A 50 -9.41 4.63 -5.37
CA ALA A 50 -8.43 5.34 -6.17
C ALA A 50 -8.02 6.66 -5.50
N ILE A 51 -6.72 6.98 -5.55
CA ILE A 51 -6.19 8.26 -5.07
C ILE A 51 -5.31 8.93 -6.09
N THR A 52 -5.20 10.25 -5.95
CA THR A 52 -4.28 11.05 -6.75
C THR A 52 -2.83 10.80 -6.35
N LYS A 53 -1.91 11.10 -7.28
CA LYS A 53 -0.47 11.07 -7.02
C LYS A 53 -0.06 11.96 -5.84
N ALA A 54 -0.69 13.13 -5.70
CA ALA A 54 -0.39 14.07 -4.63
C ALA A 54 -0.77 13.49 -3.25
N GLN A 55 -1.97 12.94 -3.12
CA GLN A 55 -2.42 12.29 -1.88
C GLN A 55 -1.55 11.08 -1.52
N LEU A 56 -1.19 10.26 -2.53
CA LEU A 56 -0.27 9.13 -2.31
C LEU A 56 1.10 9.60 -1.81
N LYS A 57 1.64 10.68 -2.40
CA LYS A 57 2.93 11.25 -1.97
C LYS A 57 2.86 11.70 -0.51
N THR A 58 1.84 12.48 -0.14
CA THR A 58 1.65 12.94 1.24
C THR A 58 1.54 11.76 2.21
N MET A 59 0.72 10.76 1.89
CA MET A 59 0.56 9.56 2.73
C MET A 59 1.89 8.84 2.95
N LEU A 60 2.71 8.69 1.91
CA LEU A 60 4.01 8.01 2.02
C LEU A 60 5.01 8.83 2.82
N ASP A 61 5.09 10.14 2.57
CA ASP A 61 6.03 11.02 3.27
C ASP A 61 5.74 11.05 4.78
N GLU A 62 4.46 11.11 5.19
CA GLU A 62 4.07 11.10 6.61
C GLU A 62 4.44 9.82 7.36
N ASN A 63 4.52 8.67 6.68
CA ASN A 63 4.67 7.35 7.32
C ASN A 63 6.07 6.73 7.16
N LEU A 64 6.86 7.25 6.21
CA LEU A 64 8.21 6.77 5.91
C LEU A 64 9.32 7.67 6.47
N ASN A 65 8.96 8.72 7.21
CA ASN A 65 9.93 9.50 7.98
C ASN A 65 10.48 8.72 9.18
#